data_AF-A0A9F3QSZ2-F1
#
_entry.id   AF-A0A9F3QSZ2-F1
#
_cell.length_a   1.000
_cell.length_b   1.000
_cell.length_c   1.000
_cell.angle_alpha   90.00
_cell.angle_beta   90.00
_cell.angle_gamma   90.00
#
_symmetry.space_group_name_H-M   'P 1'
#
loop_
_entity.id
_entity.type
_entity.pdbx_description
1 polymer ?
#
loop_
_entity_poly.entity_id
_entity_poly.type
_entity_poly.pdbx_seq_one_letter_code
_entity_poly.pdbx_strand_id
1 'polypeptide(L)'
;MTSLLQEKLCEVHTQAPAPKKDFHCLTITKNEVIWKSWQISFRPNQEKILPKELKKTHKDFLLDEQLHKQVQSIFGKGMLKYTLNLCHGHYDFLVRMPENLIVHIMSFLNVEDIEQLSKTCKRFQQLCKTDEFWERIKRLQDKYTLDVQTAKFPAYKKQRNFHQRRGFLTQMQRRQTTFF
;
A
#
# COMPACT_ATOMS: atom_id res chain seq x y z
N MET A 1 1.89 -5.99 10.16
CA MET A 1 1.88 -5.20 8.90
C MET A 1 2.47 -5.95 7.69
N THR A 2 3.20 -7.05 7.87
CA THR A 2 3.80 -7.87 6.78
C THR A 2 2.82 -8.67 5.93
N SER A 3 1.56 -8.79 6.38
CA SER A 3 0.48 -9.48 5.65
C SER A 3 0.09 -8.78 4.34
N LEU A 4 0.27 -7.45 4.26
CA LEU A 4 -0.06 -6.65 3.07
C LEU A 4 1.01 -6.70 1.97
N LEU A 5 2.20 -7.24 2.28
CA LEU A 5 3.27 -7.31 1.30
C LEU A 5 3.00 -8.45 0.31
N GLN A 6 3.38 -8.28 -0.95
CA GLN A 6 3.44 -9.38 -1.91
C GLN A 6 4.55 -10.36 -1.51
N GLU A 7 4.44 -11.63 -1.91
CA GLU A 7 5.47 -12.65 -1.64
C GLU A 7 6.84 -12.25 -2.23
N LYS A 8 6.80 -11.67 -3.42
CA LYS A 8 7.95 -11.14 -4.14
C LYS A 8 8.02 -9.63 -3.95
N LEU A 9 9.11 -9.16 -3.34
CA LEU A 9 9.30 -7.75 -3.02
C LEU A 9 10.05 -7.01 -4.12
N CYS A 10 11.04 -7.64 -4.74
CA CYS A 10 11.82 -7.03 -5.79
C CYS A 10 12.30 -8.09 -6.77
N GLU A 11 12.38 -7.73 -8.04
CA GLU A 11 13.07 -8.51 -9.06
C GLU A 11 13.78 -7.58 -10.02
N VAL A 12 15.04 -7.89 -10.25
CA VAL A 12 15.90 -7.13 -11.13
C VAL A 12 16.70 -8.09 -11.98
N HIS A 13 16.77 -7.78 -13.26
CA HIS A 13 17.56 -8.51 -14.24
C HIS A 13 18.66 -7.60 -14.75
N THR A 14 19.86 -8.15 -14.91
CA THR A 14 20.97 -7.42 -15.52
C THR A 14 21.92 -8.37 -16.21
N GLN A 15 22.70 -7.84 -17.14
CA GLN A 15 23.83 -8.53 -17.73
C GLN A 15 25.09 -8.16 -16.96
N ALA A 16 25.94 -9.13 -16.64
CA ALA A 16 27.22 -8.89 -16.02
C ALA A 16 28.09 -7.98 -16.91
N PRO A 17 28.93 -7.12 -16.31
CA PRO A 17 29.89 -6.34 -17.07
C PRO A 17 30.86 -7.25 -17.85
N ALA A 18 31.49 -6.70 -18.87
CA ALA A 18 32.55 -7.39 -19.60
C ALA A 18 33.67 -7.82 -18.61
N PRO A 19 34.27 -9.01 -18.80
CA PRO A 19 34.19 -9.86 -20.00
C PRO A 19 33.11 -10.95 -19.97
N LYS A 20 32.55 -11.29 -18.79
CA LYS A 20 31.68 -12.48 -18.64
C LYS A 20 30.37 -12.36 -19.41
N LYS A 21 29.73 -11.19 -19.36
CA LYS A 21 28.44 -10.93 -20.05
C LYS A 21 27.32 -11.93 -19.72
N ASP A 22 27.43 -12.70 -18.64
CA ASP A 22 26.41 -13.63 -18.17
C ASP A 22 25.13 -12.89 -17.73
N PHE A 23 23.97 -13.55 -17.84
CA PHE A 23 22.71 -12.96 -17.37
C PHE A 23 22.48 -13.31 -15.90
N HIS A 24 22.06 -12.33 -15.11
CA HIS A 24 21.75 -12.48 -13.69
C HIS A 24 20.36 -11.94 -13.37
N CYS A 25 19.65 -12.66 -12.51
CA CYS A 25 18.39 -12.24 -11.91
C CYS A 25 18.53 -12.27 -10.39
N LEU A 26 18.25 -11.15 -9.75
CA LEU A 26 18.14 -11.05 -8.30
C LEU A 26 16.67 -10.89 -7.95
N THR A 27 16.12 -11.83 -7.20
CA THR A 27 14.76 -11.80 -6.67
C THR A 27 14.80 -11.77 -5.15
N ILE A 28 14.10 -10.82 -4.55
CA ILE A 28 13.99 -10.68 -3.09
C ILE A 28 12.55 -10.99 -2.73
N THR A 29 12.35 -12.00 -1.89
CA THR A 29 11.05 -12.40 -1.36
C THR A 29 10.90 -11.88 0.07
N LYS A 30 9.80 -12.21 0.76
CA LYS A 30 9.61 -11.83 2.17
C LYS A 30 10.66 -12.44 3.11
N ASN A 31 11.18 -13.62 2.77
CA ASN A 31 12.00 -14.43 3.68
C ASN A 31 13.39 -14.74 3.13
N GLU A 32 13.53 -14.72 1.80
CA GLU A 32 14.70 -15.23 1.09
C GLU A 32 15.15 -14.30 -0.03
N VAL A 33 16.45 -14.28 -0.25
CA VAL A 33 17.10 -13.71 -1.42
C VAL A 33 17.45 -14.85 -2.38
N ILE A 34 16.97 -14.74 -3.61
CA ILE A 34 17.16 -15.72 -4.68
C ILE A 34 18.00 -15.08 -5.77
N TRP A 35 19.14 -15.67 -6.05
CA TRP A 35 20.04 -15.29 -7.15
C TRP A 35 20.01 -16.37 -8.22
N LYS A 36 19.66 -16.00 -9.45
CA LYS A 36 19.73 -16.88 -10.62
C LYS A 36 20.76 -16.36 -11.60
N SER A 37 21.58 -17.25 -12.15
CA SER A 37 22.57 -16.90 -13.15
C SER A 37 22.52 -17.86 -14.33
N TRP A 38 22.53 -17.28 -15.54
CA TRP A 38 22.62 -17.99 -16.81
C TRP A 38 23.97 -17.68 -17.41
N GLN A 39 24.80 -18.72 -17.52
CA GLN A 39 26.08 -18.60 -18.18
C GLN A 39 25.87 -18.53 -19.69
N ILE A 40 26.39 -17.50 -20.34
CA ILE A 40 26.28 -17.35 -21.80
C ILE A 40 27.58 -17.81 -22.43
N SER A 41 27.51 -18.85 -23.25
CA SER A 41 28.65 -19.36 -24.02
C SER A 41 28.37 -19.34 -25.51
N PHE A 42 29.35 -18.90 -26.30
CA PHE A 42 29.26 -18.90 -27.77
C PHE A 42 29.68 -20.23 -28.41
N ARG A 43 30.08 -21.24 -27.62
CA ARG A 43 30.57 -22.50 -28.20
C ARG A 43 29.41 -23.35 -28.72
N PRO A 44 29.40 -23.72 -30.01
CA PRO A 44 28.29 -24.45 -30.62
C PRO A 44 28.13 -25.90 -30.11
N ASN A 45 29.20 -26.49 -29.56
CA ASN A 45 29.23 -27.90 -29.13
C ASN A 45 29.16 -28.09 -27.60
N GLN A 46 28.74 -27.07 -26.84
CA GLN A 46 28.53 -27.25 -25.40
C GLN A 46 27.18 -27.91 -25.12
N GLU A 47 27.17 -28.84 -24.15
CA GLU A 47 25.94 -29.35 -23.55
C GLU A 47 25.09 -28.18 -23.03
N LYS A 48 23.76 -28.36 -23.00
CA LYS A 48 22.83 -27.34 -22.50
C LYS A 48 23.18 -26.96 -21.05
N ILE A 49 23.77 -25.78 -20.85
CA ILE A 49 24.10 -25.27 -19.52
C ILE A 49 22.80 -24.80 -18.85
N LEU A 50 22.43 -25.48 -17.78
CA LEU A 50 21.26 -25.10 -16.98
C LEU A 50 21.57 -23.87 -16.11
N PRO A 51 20.58 -23.01 -15.86
CA PRO A 51 20.74 -21.90 -14.93
C PRO A 51 21.07 -22.39 -13.53
N LYS A 52 21.96 -21.65 -12.87
CA LYS A 52 22.28 -21.88 -11.46
C LYS A 52 21.36 -21.01 -10.61
N GLU A 53 20.81 -21.59 -9.56
CA GLU A 53 19.97 -20.90 -8.57
C GLU A 53 20.60 -21.03 -7.19
N LEU A 54 20.79 -19.90 -6.53
CA LEU A 54 21.23 -19.81 -5.15
C LEU A 54 20.12 -19.14 -4.35
N LYS A 55 19.63 -19.83 -3.32
CA LYS A 55 18.68 -19.29 -2.35
C LYS A 55 19.36 -19.11 -1.00
N LYS A 56 19.13 -17.96 -0.37
CA LYS A 56 19.59 -17.69 0.99
C LYS A 56 18.47 -17.06 1.80
N THR A 57 18.37 -17.43 3.06
CA THR A 57 17.50 -16.68 3.99
C THR A 57 18.06 -15.27 4.17
N HIS A 58 17.22 -14.33 4.61
CA HIS A 58 17.70 -12.96 4.90
C HIS A 58 18.84 -12.96 5.92
N LYS A 59 18.79 -13.82 6.94
CA LYS A 59 19.85 -13.92 7.95
C LYS A 59 21.17 -14.40 7.34
N ASP A 60 21.12 -15.43 6.50
CA ASP A 60 22.32 -15.98 5.85
C ASP A 60 22.90 -15.04 4.81
N PHE A 61 22.04 -14.27 4.13
CA PHE A 61 22.48 -13.23 3.20
C PHE A 61 23.26 -12.14 3.91
N LEU A 62 22.75 -11.64 5.05
CA LEU A 62 23.41 -10.57 5.83
C LEU A 62 24.83 -10.93 6.29
N LEU A 63 25.12 -12.22 6.47
CA LEU A 63 26.43 -12.71 6.88
C LEU A 63 27.38 -12.98 5.71
N ASP A 64 26.88 -13.01 4.47
CA ASP A 64 27.67 -13.38 3.29
C ASP A 64 28.26 -12.16 2.57
N GLU A 65 29.44 -11.74 3.01
CA GLU A 65 30.20 -10.67 2.36
C GLU A 65 30.60 -10.97 0.90
N GLN A 66 30.78 -12.24 0.53
CA GLN A 66 31.19 -12.60 -0.83
C GLN A 66 30.03 -12.37 -1.80
N LEU A 67 28.82 -12.77 -1.42
CA LEU A 67 27.63 -12.52 -2.20
C LEU A 67 27.31 -11.03 -2.27
N HIS A 68 27.55 -10.27 -1.20
CA HIS A 68 27.43 -8.80 -1.23
C HIS A 68 28.33 -8.17 -2.30
N LYS A 69 29.61 -8.57 -2.36
CA LYS A 69 30.56 -8.08 -3.37
C LYS A 69 30.10 -8.42 -4.79
N GLN A 70 29.55 -9.61 -5.00
CA GLN A 70 29.00 -10.01 -6.31
C GLN A 70 27.78 -9.19 -6.72
N VAL A 71 26.80 -9.03 -5.81
CA VAL A 71 25.62 -8.17 -6.03
C VAL A 71 26.05 -6.75 -6.34
N GLN A 72 26.99 -6.20 -5.58
CA GLN A 72 27.51 -4.85 -5.79
C GLN A 72 28.21 -4.70 -7.15
N SER A 73 28.99 -5.70 -7.56
CA SER A 73 29.72 -5.67 -8.83
C SER A 73 28.80 -5.77 -10.05
N ILE A 74 27.68 -6.47 -9.93
CA ILE A 74 26.79 -6.79 -11.06
C ILE A 74 25.60 -5.83 -11.14
N PHE A 75 24.95 -5.54 -10.00
CA PHE A 75 23.77 -4.69 -9.90
C PHE A 75 24.07 -3.28 -9.37
N GLY A 76 25.28 -3.05 -8.86
CA GLY A 76 25.71 -1.76 -8.32
C GLY A 76 25.44 -1.58 -6.82
N LYS A 77 26.05 -0.53 -6.26
CA LYS A 77 26.01 -0.22 -4.82
C LYS A 77 24.59 0.09 -4.32
N GLY A 78 23.79 0.78 -5.14
CA GLY A 78 22.41 1.14 -4.80
C GLY A 78 21.52 -0.09 -4.59
N MET A 79 21.64 -1.08 -5.47
CA MET A 79 20.87 -2.32 -5.37
C MET A 79 21.29 -3.16 -4.16
N LEU A 80 22.59 -3.24 -3.86
CA LEU A 80 23.05 -3.92 -2.65
C LEU A 80 22.46 -3.26 -1.40
N LYS A 81 22.54 -1.93 -1.28
CA LYS A 81 21.96 -1.20 -0.14
C LYS A 81 20.46 -1.44 -0.04
N TYR A 82 19.75 -1.43 -1.16
CA TYR A 82 18.31 -1.72 -1.20
C TYR A 82 18.01 -3.14 -0.71
N THR A 83 18.77 -4.12 -1.19
CA THR A 83 18.63 -5.54 -0.79
C THR A 83 18.89 -5.73 0.70
N LEU A 84 19.95 -5.10 1.24
CA LEU A 84 20.25 -5.12 2.66
C LEU A 84 19.12 -4.51 3.47
N ASN A 85 18.59 -3.34 3.08
CA ASN A 85 17.47 -2.72 3.78
C ASN A 85 16.26 -3.64 3.84
N LEU A 86 15.93 -4.32 2.73
CA LEU A 86 14.84 -5.31 2.70
C LEU A 86 15.11 -6.50 3.62
N CYS A 87 16.35 -7.00 3.68
CA CYS A 87 16.74 -8.09 4.58
C CYS A 87 16.64 -7.70 6.06
N HIS A 88 16.92 -6.44 6.41
CA HIS A 88 16.73 -5.88 7.76
C HIS A 88 15.26 -5.60 8.10
N GLY A 89 14.34 -5.76 7.16
CA GLY A 89 12.91 -5.51 7.35
C GLY A 89 12.47 -4.06 7.09
N HIS A 90 13.33 -3.24 6.49
CA HIS A 90 12.97 -1.89 6.04
C HIS A 90 12.28 -1.97 4.67
N TYR A 91 10.96 -2.09 4.69
CA TYR A 91 10.14 -2.20 3.49
C TYR A 91 9.51 -0.86 3.09
N ASP A 92 9.43 -0.61 1.78
CA ASP A 92 8.72 0.55 1.22
C ASP A 92 7.20 0.35 1.25
N PHE A 93 6.59 0.35 2.45
CA PHE A 93 5.17 0.08 2.60
C PHE A 93 4.28 1.02 1.78
N LEU A 94 4.61 2.32 1.77
CA LEU A 94 3.83 3.34 1.06
C LEU A 94 3.71 3.04 -0.45
N VAL A 95 4.82 2.65 -1.07
CA VAL A 95 4.89 2.33 -2.51
C VAL A 95 4.29 0.95 -2.80
N ARG A 96 3.99 0.13 -1.80
CA ARG A 96 3.46 -1.24 -1.98
C ARG A 96 1.97 -1.35 -1.63
N MET A 97 1.41 -0.32 -1.01
CA MET A 97 0.00 -0.30 -0.65
C MET A 97 -0.92 -0.25 -1.90
N PRO A 98 -2.17 -0.74 -1.75
CA PRO A 98 -3.25 -0.51 -2.69
C PRO A 98 -3.47 0.99 -2.96
N GLU A 99 -3.81 1.33 -4.20
CA GLU A 99 -3.94 2.73 -4.63
C GLU A 99 -5.02 3.50 -3.86
N ASN A 100 -6.11 2.84 -3.46
CA ASN A 100 -7.16 3.47 -2.65
C ASN A 100 -6.64 3.95 -1.29
N LEU A 101 -5.74 3.20 -0.65
CA LEU A 101 -5.13 3.62 0.62
C LEU A 101 -4.14 4.77 0.39
N ILE A 102 -3.38 4.73 -0.71
CA ILE A 102 -2.47 5.80 -1.10
C ILE A 102 -3.24 7.10 -1.31
N VAL A 103 -4.32 7.06 -2.09
CA VAL A 103 -5.21 8.21 -2.34
C VAL A 103 -5.82 8.74 -1.05
N HIS A 104 -6.25 7.84 -0.15
CA HIS A 104 -6.78 8.22 1.14
C HIS A 104 -5.74 8.96 1.99
N ILE A 105 -4.51 8.44 2.10
CA ILE A 105 -3.41 9.10 2.83
C ILE A 105 -3.09 10.46 2.19
N MET A 106 -3.00 10.51 0.87
CA MET A 106 -2.70 11.75 0.13
C MET A 106 -3.81 12.79 0.26
N SER A 107 -5.07 12.39 0.52
CA SER A 107 -6.16 13.35 0.76
C SER A 107 -5.96 14.22 2.02
N PHE A 108 -5.12 13.76 2.96
CA PHE A 108 -4.75 14.53 4.16
C PHE A 108 -3.53 15.45 3.96
N LEU A 109 -2.87 15.37 2.81
CA LEU A 109 -1.69 16.17 2.49
C LEU A 109 -2.06 17.43 1.70
N ASN A 110 -1.23 18.47 1.82
CA ASN A 110 -1.36 19.66 0.99
C ASN A 110 -0.86 19.38 -0.44
N VAL A 111 -1.26 20.24 -1.39
CA VAL A 111 -0.84 20.11 -2.80
C VAL A 111 0.68 20.16 -2.94
N GLU A 112 1.34 21.03 -2.17
CA GLU A 112 2.81 21.15 -2.12
C GLU A 112 3.48 19.85 -1.65
N ASP A 113 2.96 19.25 -0.59
CA ASP A 113 3.47 17.98 -0.04
C ASP A 113 3.27 16.82 -1.02
N ILE A 114 2.13 16.79 -1.72
CA ILE A 114 1.86 15.81 -2.79
C ILE A 114 2.85 15.99 -3.94
N GLU A 115 3.17 17.23 -4.32
CA GLU A 115 4.17 17.51 -5.35
C GLU A 115 5.57 17.03 -4.93
N GLN A 116 5.98 17.28 -3.69
CA GLN A 116 7.26 16.78 -3.16
C GLN A 116 7.28 15.24 -3.13
N LEU A 117 6.18 14.62 -2.71
CA LEU A 117 6.05 13.16 -2.70
C LEU A 117 6.17 12.57 -4.11
N SER A 118 5.62 13.24 -5.12
CA SER A 118 5.74 12.82 -6.53
C SER A 118 7.18 12.74 -7.03
N LYS A 119 8.09 13.55 -6.47
CA LYS A 119 9.51 13.59 -6.83
C LYS A 119 10.32 12.45 -6.21
N THR A 120 9.77 11.75 -5.21
CA THR A 120 10.47 10.67 -4.50
C THR A 120 10.48 9.33 -5.25
N CYS A 121 9.41 9.03 -5.99
CA CYS A 121 9.22 7.72 -6.60
C CYS A 121 8.51 7.83 -7.95
N LYS A 122 8.95 7.02 -8.93
CA LYS A 122 8.32 6.92 -10.25
C LYS A 122 6.84 6.54 -10.17
N ARG A 123 6.45 5.67 -9.23
CA ARG A 123 5.05 5.26 -9.04
C ARG A 123 4.17 6.45 -8.63
N PHE A 124 4.61 7.26 -7.67
CA PHE A 124 3.87 8.47 -7.27
C PHE A 124 3.88 9.52 -8.37
N GLN A 125 5.01 9.70 -9.07
CA GLN A 125 5.08 10.56 -10.23
C GLN A 125 4.04 10.18 -11.31
N GLN A 126 3.86 8.88 -11.55
CA GLN A 126 2.85 8.39 -12.51
C GLN A 126 1.43 8.61 -11.99
N LEU A 127 1.16 8.32 -10.71
CA LEU A 127 -0.16 8.55 -10.11
C LEU A 127 -0.59 10.02 -10.22
N CYS A 128 0.32 10.94 -9.88
CA CYS A 128 0.06 12.38 -9.94
C CYS A 128 -0.14 12.92 -11.37
N LYS A 129 0.22 12.17 -12.42
CA LYS A 129 -0.04 12.56 -13.82
C LYS A 129 -1.48 12.29 -14.28
N THR A 130 -2.25 11.54 -13.50
CA THR A 130 -3.60 11.12 -13.88
C THR A 130 -4.64 12.08 -13.30
N ASP A 131 -5.56 12.59 -14.12
CA ASP A 131 -6.61 13.50 -13.63
C ASP A 131 -7.58 12.81 -12.66
N GLU A 132 -7.89 11.53 -12.89
CA GLU A 132 -8.73 10.73 -12.00
C GLU A 132 -8.21 10.69 -10.56
N PHE A 133 -6.89 10.72 -10.38
CA PHE A 133 -6.26 10.69 -9.07
C PHE A 133 -6.57 11.97 -8.28
N TRP A 134 -6.47 13.13 -8.94
CA TRP A 134 -6.79 14.42 -8.33
C TRP A 134 -8.29 14.56 -8.03
N GLU A 135 -9.16 14.05 -8.91
CA GLU A 135 -10.59 14.01 -8.64
C GLU A 135 -10.93 13.20 -7.39
N ARG A 136 -10.30 12.03 -7.22
CA ARG A 136 -10.55 11.17 -6.05
C ARG A 136 -10.07 11.84 -4.75
N ILE A 137 -8.93 12.52 -4.78
CA ILE A 137 -8.44 13.30 -3.64
C ILE A 137 -9.44 14.40 -3.27
N LYS A 138 -9.87 15.19 -4.26
CA LYS A 138 -10.81 16.30 -4.03
C LYS A 138 -12.13 15.81 -3.44
N ARG A 139 -12.71 14.73 -4.01
CA ARG A 139 -13.93 14.10 -3.49
C ARG A 139 -13.80 13.65 -2.03
N LEU A 140 -12.62 13.19 -1.61
CA LEU A 140 -12.38 12.80 -0.22
C LEU A 140 -12.25 14.02 0.69
N GLN A 141 -11.53 15.06 0.27
CA GLN A 141 -11.42 16.32 1.01
C GLN A 141 -12.78 17.00 1.20
N ASP A 142 -13.64 16.99 0.17
CA ASP A 142 -15.00 17.51 0.24
C ASP A 142 -15.86 16.72 1.24
N LYS A 143 -15.70 15.40 1.31
CA LYS A 143 -16.38 14.57 2.33
C LYS A 143 -15.93 14.92 3.75
N TYR A 144 -14.62 15.05 3.98
CA TYR A 144 -14.11 15.40 5.31
C TYR A 144 -14.51 16.81 5.75
N THR A 145 -14.54 17.76 4.84
CA THR A 145 -15.00 19.12 5.16
C THR A 145 -16.48 19.15 5.52
N LEU A 146 -17.33 18.38 4.83
CA LEU A 146 -18.75 18.21 5.19
C LEU A 146 -18.93 17.49 6.54
N ASP A 147 -18.15 16.46 6.84
CA ASP A 147 -18.21 15.75 8.13
C ASP A 147 -17.75 16.65 9.29
N VAL A 148 -16.69 17.44 9.10
CA VAL A 148 -16.23 18.43 10.10
C VAL A 148 -17.27 19.53 10.32
N GLN A 149 -17.95 19.98 9.26
CA GLN A 149 -19.05 20.96 9.39
C GLN A 149 -20.24 20.33 10.12
N THR A 150 -20.61 19.09 9.81
CA THR A 150 -21.71 18.37 10.46
C THR A 150 -21.41 18.09 11.95
N ALA A 151 -20.16 17.78 12.29
CA ALA A 151 -19.71 17.64 13.67
C ALA A 151 -19.67 18.97 14.45
N LYS A 152 -19.49 20.10 13.76
CA LYS A 152 -19.56 21.45 14.35
C LYS A 152 -20.99 21.95 14.59
N PHE A 153 -22.00 21.33 13.97
CA PHE A 153 -23.41 21.52 14.35
C PHE A 153 -23.77 20.46 15.40
N PRO A 154 -23.65 20.73 16.72
CA PRO A 154 -24.06 19.73 17.70
C PRO A 154 -25.53 19.44 17.49
N ALA A 155 -25.85 18.16 17.35
CA ALA A 155 -27.22 17.65 17.29
C ALA A 155 -27.96 18.04 18.57
N TYR A 156 -28.53 19.24 18.59
CA TYR A 156 -29.43 19.68 19.65
C TYR A 156 -30.76 18.96 19.44
N LYS A 157 -30.80 17.66 19.75
CA LYS A 157 -32.05 16.91 19.94
C LYS A 157 -32.70 17.42 21.22
N LYS A 158 -33.42 18.52 21.09
CA LYS A 158 -34.36 18.98 22.12
C LYS A 158 -35.46 17.93 22.21
N GLN A 159 -35.43 17.08 23.23
CA GLN A 159 -36.58 16.26 23.60
C GLN A 159 -37.73 17.22 23.94
N ARG A 160 -38.68 17.36 23.00
CA ARG A 160 -39.95 18.01 23.28
C ARG A 160 -40.80 17.01 24.05
N ASN A 161 -40.78 17.13 25.37
CA ASN A 161 -41.79 16.52 26.23
C ASN A 161 -43.16 17.07 25.82
N PHE A 162 -43.95 16.24 25.14
CA PHE A 162 -45.36 16.51 24.90
C PHE A 162 -46.14 16.21 26.19
N HIS A 163 -46.19 17.19 27.08
CA HIS A 163 -47.32 17.26 28.02
C HIS A 163 -48.52 17.81 27.26
N GLN A 164 -49.41 16.93 26.81
CA GLN A 164 -50.78 17.31 26.50
C GLN A 164 -51.70 16.79 27.61
N ARG A 165 -51.88 17.63 28.64
CA ARG A 165 -53.18 17.69 29.31
C ARG A 165 -54.17 18.22 28.28
N ARG A 166 -55.08 17.37 27.82
CA ARG A 166 -56.38 17.80 27.29
C ARG A 166 -57.46 17.24 28.21
N GLY A 167 -57.88 18.05 29.16
CA GLY A 167 -59.27 17.98 29.59
C GLY A 167 -60.14 18.46 28.44
N PHE A 168 -61.23 17.76 28.14
CA PHE A 168 -62.59 18.28 28.00
C PHE A 168 -63.52 17.15 27.52
N LEU A 169 -64.37 16.73 28.45
CA LEU A 169 -65.78 16.34 28.33
C LEU A 169 -66.34 15.91 26.96
N THR A 170 -66.86 14.69 26.91
CA THR A 170 -68.07 14.27 26.18
C THR A 170 -68.39 12.82 26.60
N GLN A 171 -69.60 12.29 26.72
CA GLN A 171 -70.93 12.77 27.10
C GLN A 171 -71.75 11.47 27.30
N MET A 172 -72.57 11.43 28.35
CA MET A 172 -73.77 10.59 28.53
C MET A 172 -73.74 9.08 28.21
N GLN A 173 -73.72 8.27 29.28
CA GLN A 173 -74.35 6.95 29.25
C GLN A 173 -75.85 7.10 29.53
N ARG A 174 -76.69 6.76 28.54
CA ARG A 174 -78.11 6.49 28.75
C ARG A 174 -78.25 5.19 29.54
N ARG A 175 -78.79 5.26 30.75
CA ARG A 175 -79.37 4.09 31.43
C ARG A 175 -80.82 3.96 31.01
N GLN A 176 -81.16 2.86 30.34
CA GLN A 176 -82.52 2.40 30.19
C GLN A 176 -82.80 1.30 31.22
N THR A 177 -83.89 1.52 31.98
CA THR A 177 -84.83 0.52 32.54
C THR A 177 -84.31 -0.41 33.65
N THR A 178 -85.09 -0.79 34.68
CA THR A 178 -86.54 -1.06 34.77
C THR A 178 -87.10 -0.79 36.17
N PHE A 179 -88.41 -0.55 36.19
CA PHE A 179 -89.33 -0.67 37.32
C PHE A 179 -89.39 -2.12 37.85
N PHE A 180 -89.35 -2.28 39.19
CA PHE A 180 -90.37 -2.84 40.10
C PHE A 180 -89.72 -3.11 41.46
#